data_AF-A0A7S2N5V8-F1
#
_entry.id   AF-A0A7S2N5V8-F1
#
_cell.length_a   1.000
_cell.length_b   1.000
_cell.length_c   1.000
_cell.angle_alpha   90.00
_cell.angle_beta   90.00
_cell.angle_gamma   90.00
#
_symmetry.space_group_name_H-M   'P 1'
#
loop_
_entity.id
_entity.type
_entity.pdbx_description
1 polymer ?
#
loop_
_entity_poly.entity_id
_entity_poly.type
_entity_poly.pdbx_seq_one_letter_code
_entity_poly.pdbx_strand_id
1 'polypeptide(L)'
;AASDPTEGEHGGGPAAIETLLDIGLSSHGDEHSRATFIRAWVDPIAPWDPLASLPPQARTVHVGLNLDAGKALALVDRGPSPTDAAKVKSWTALWASASEARRFKDGAIVHAVVWDAPAATRHNIALQASRYLLHRHMGVRPADVVSTLGGFDPVLSAPAGMGLSHTSSPSLNKAFDQLSAAIRGLDDIPLSILAVSVTSPAFADLEPFPPMPVLPGAPPPQGHPPLTFAMQFESSGKWPDDGKALKAVKTAFYLRLASALEEQKQIMCEVRPDALLAQSGGYTFVGTIHHEPTRVAAAEGRADGQGTDGQ
;
A
#
# COMPACT_ATOMS: atom_id res chain seq x y z
N ALA A 1 -9.40 54.76 -7.22
CA ALA A 1 -8.16 54.05 -7.59
C ALA A 1 -7.61 53.42 -6.32
N ALA A 2 -7.89 52.13 -6.12
CA ALA A 2 -7.41 51.39 -4.97
C ALA A 2 -5.93 51.12 -5.17
N SER A 3 -5.11 51.56 -4.21
CA SER A 3 -3.70 51.23 -4.11
C SER A 3 -3.55 49.78 -3.67
N ASP A 4 -2.92 48.97 -4.52
CA ASP A 4 -2.50 47.61 -4.22
C ASP A 4 -1.57 47.59 -2.99
N PRO A 5 -1.79 46.69 -2.01
CA PRO A 5 -0.89 46.56 -0.89
C PRO A 5 0.35 45.77 -1.33
N THR A 6 1.48 46.48 -1.41
CA THR A 6 2.84 46.00 -1.13
C THR A 6 3.07 44.50 -1.32
N GLU A 7 3.72 44.14 -2.45
CA GLU A 7 4.52 42.92 -2.59
C GLU A 7 5.48 42.84 -1.40
N GLY A 8 5.12 42.03 -0.40
CA GLY A 8 6.03 41.71 0.70
C GLY A 8 7.19 40.90 0.14
N GLU A 9 8.42 41.35 0.38
CA GLU A 9 9.60 40.51 0.30
C GLU A 9 9.35 39.27 1.18
N HIS A 10 8.96 38.16 0.57
CA HIS A 10 8.88 36.88 1.25
C HIS A 10 10.31 36.44 1.57
N GLY A 11 10.78 36.88 2.73
CA GLY A 11 12.14 36.72 3.21
C GLY A 11 12.49 35.25 3.45
N GLY A 12 13.30 34.71 2.55
CA GLY A 12 13.90 33.40 2.70
C GLY A 12 14.41 32.89 1.36
N GLY A 13 15.67 33.20 1.02
CA GLY A 13 16.31 32.57 -0.13
C GLY A 13 16.37 31.04 0.02
N PRO A 14 16.78 30.29 -1.02
CA PRO A 14 16.77 28.83 -1.03
C PRO A 14 17.41 28.19 0.22
N ALA A 15 18.54 28.72 0.70
CA ALA A 15 19.22 28.22 1.91
C ALA A 15 18.35 28.29 3.18
N ALA A 16 17.51 29.32 3.32
CA ALA A 16 16.60 29.44 4.46
C ALA A 16 15.47 28.41 4.39
N ILE A 17 14.93 28.17 3.19
CA ILE A 17 13.90 27.15 2.95
C ILE A 17 14.46 25.76 3.25
N GLU A 18 15.67 25.48 2.75
CA GLU A 18 16.39 24.23 2.99
C GLU A 18 16.57 24.00 4.50
N THR A 19 17.12 24.99 5.22
CA THR A 19 17.37 24.90 6.66
C THR A 19 16.08 24.68 7.46
N LEU A 20 15.00 25.39 7.12
CA LEU A 20 13.72 25.27 7.81
C LEU A 20 13.10 23.88 7.63
N LEU A 21 13.05 23.41 6.38
CA LEU A 21 12.49 22.09 6.07
C LEU A 21 13.37 20.98 6.63
N ASP A 22 14.68 21.17 6.66
CA ASP A 22 15.61 20.24 7.28
C ASP A 22 15.36 20.14 8.78
N ILE A 23 15.22 21.25 9.50
CA ILE A 23 14.84 21.24 10.92
C ILE A 23 13.50 20.54 11.18
N GLY A 24 12.53 20.70 10.28
CA GLY A 24 11.16 20.17 10.47
C GLY A 24 10.92 18.76 9.97
N LEU A 25 11.63 18.31 8.94
CA LEU A 25 11.44 17.00 8.30
C LEU A 25 12.61 16.06 8.56
N SER A 26 13.80 16.60 8.85
CA SER A 26 14.97 15.86 9.26
C SER A 26 15.13 15.99 10.78
N SER A 27 14.66 15.00 11.54
CA SER A 27 14.88 15.00 12.99
C SER A 27 16.34 14.65 13.27
N HIS A 28 17.24 15.64 13.24
CA HIS A 28 18.68 15.47 13.47
C HIS A 28 18.95 14.83 14.83
N GLY A 29 19.05 13.50 14.85
CA GLY A 29 19.38 12.68 16.02
C GLY A 29 18.26 11.83 16.61
N ASP A 30 17.03 11.88 16.08
CA ASP A 30 15.93 11.00 16.53
C ASP A 30 15.58 9.96 15.45
N GLU A 31 15.12 8.78 15.90
CA GLU A 31 14.71 7.65 15.03
C GLU A 31 13.55 7.97 14.07
N HIS A 32 13.01 9.19 14.07
CA HIS A 32 11.73 9.57 13.47
C HIS A 32 11.83 10.52 12.26
N SER A 33 13.00 10.59 11.62
CA SER A 33 13.26 11.48 10.49
C SER A 33 12.45 11.13 9.24
N ARG A 34 11.66 12.08 8.72
CA ARG A 34 10.81 11.87 7.52
C ARG A 34 11.60 12.00 6.22
N ALA A 35 12.57 12.90 6.20
CA ALA A 35 13.53 13.08 5.13
C ALA A 35 14.94 12.75 5.60
N THR A 36 15.78 12.28 4.67
CA THR A 36 17.21 12.00 4.87
C THR A 36 18.10 13.07 4.24
N PHE A 37 17.58 13.78 3.26
CA PHE A 37 18.28 14.87 2.59
C PHE A 37 17.27 15.85 1.99
N ILE A 38 17.58 17.14 2.10
CA ILE A 38 16.76 18.23 1.57
C ILE A 38 17.68 19.20 0.84
N ARG A 39 17.24 19.67 -0.32
CA ARG A 39 17.94 20.72 -1.05
C ARG A 39 16.96 21.69 -1.67
N ALA A 40 17.24 22.97 -1.55
CA ALA A 40 16.50 24.02 -2.24
C ALA A 40 17.40 24.73 -3.26
N TRP A 41 16.84 25.04 -4.43
CA TRP A 41 17.54 25.76 -5.48
C TRP A 41 16.60 26.66 -6.28
N VAL A 42 17.17 27.59 -7.03
CA VAL A 42 16.48 28.35 -8.07
C VAL A 42 17.05 27.95 -9.42
N ASP A 43 16.27 28.15 -10.48
CA ASP A 43 16.80 27.94 -11.83
C ASP A 43 17.99 28.88 -12.09
N PRO A 44 19.07 28.38 -12.72
CA PRO A 44 20.20 29.22 -13.05
C PRO A 44 19.76 30.35 -13.98
N ILE A 45 20.21 31.57 -13.69
CA ILE A 45 19.98 32.71 -14.57
C ILE A 45 20.67 32.40 -15.91
N ALA A 46 19.89 32.40 -17.00
CA ALA A 46 20.43 32.19 -18.33
C ALA A 46 21.53 33.25 -18.62
N PRO A 47 22.59 32.91 -19.38
CA PRO A 47 23.59 33.90 -19.77
C PRO A 47 22.93 35.12 -20.39
N TRP A 48 23.29 36.31 -19.91
CA TRP A 48 22.76 37.58 -20.42
C TRP A 48 23.90 38.49 -20.86
N ASP A 49 23.58 39.43 -21.76
CA ASP A 49 24.53 40.46 -22.19
C ASP A 49 24.99 41.28 -20.98
N PRO A 50 26.29 41.32 -20.65
CA PRO A 50 26.81 42.11 -19.52
C PRO A 50 26.49 43.61 -19.60
N LEU A 51 26.16 44.13 -20.80
CA LEU A 51 25.77 45.52 -21.01
C LEU A 51 24.26 45.76 -20.85
N ALA A 52 23.46 44.71 -20.75
CA ALA A 52 22.02 44.80 -20.50
C ALA A 52 21.70 44.86 -19.00
N SER A 53 20.48 45.33 -18.68
CA SER A 53 19.96 45.29 -17.30
C SER A 53 19.88 43.85 -16.78
N LEU A 54 20.14 43.67 -15.48
CA LEU A 54 20.08 42.37 -14.81
C LEU A 54 18.73 41.67 -15.09
N PRO A 55 18.74 40.40 -15.53
CA PRO A 55 17.51 39.63 -15.69
C PRO A 55 16.73 39.56 -14.38
N PRO A 56 15.39 39.53 -14.44
CA PRO A 56 14.58 39.40 -13.23
C PRO A 56 15.00 38.14 -12.46
N GLN A 57 15.10 38.27 -11.14
CA GLN A 57 15.42 37.14 -10.27
C GLN A 57 14.36 36.05 -10.40
N ALA A 58 14.81 34.79 -10.28
CA ALA A 58 13.91 33.64 -10.27
C ALA A 58 12.89 33.79 -9.11
N ARG A 59 11.60 33.78 -9.46
CA ARG A 59 10.49 33.88 -8.50
C ARG A 59 10.10 32.53 -7.90
N THR A 60 10.63 31.44 -8.44
CA THR A 60 10.31 30.07 -8.05
C THR A 60 11.51 29.43 -7.38
N VAL A 61 11.32 28.89 -6.18
CA VAL A 61 12.29 28.03 -5.50
C VAL A 61 11.82 26.59 -5.62
N HIS A 62 12.70 25.73 -6.11
CA HIS A 62 12.49 24.29 -6.17
C HIS A 62 13.04 23.66 -4.90
N VAL A 63 12.34 22.64 -4.39
CA VAL A 63 12.78 21.88 -3.22
C VAL A 63 12.73 20.39 -3.55
N GLY A 64 13.86 19.72 -3.35
CA GLY A 64 14.02 18.29 -3.47
C GLY A 64 14.07 17.65 -2.09
N LEU A 65 13.26 16.61 -1.89
CA LEU A 65 13.22 15.84 -0.64
C LEU A 65 13.60 14.39 -0.94
N ASN A 66 14.62 13.88 -0.27
CA ASN A 66 14.92 12.45 -0.24
C ASN A 66 14.24 11.82 0.99
N LEU A 67 13.07 11.20 0.80
CA LEU A 67 12.24 10.71 1.88
C LEU A 67 12.74 9.36 2.43
N ASP A 68 12.62 9.14 3.74
CA ASP A 68 12.81 7.84 4.37
C ASP A 68 11.56 6.99 4.15
N ALA A 69 11.65 5.92 3.36
CA ALA A 69 10.49 5.10 2.99
C ALA A 69 9.74 4.50 4.19
N GLY A 70 10.42 4.23 5.31
CA GLY A 70 9.79 3.66 6.51
C GLY A 70 9.03 4.69 7.34
N LYS A 71 9.34 5.99 7.18
CA LYS A 71 8.86 7.06 8.06
C LYS A 71 8.06 8.14 7.32
N ALA A 72 8.26 8.28 6.01
CA ALA A 72 7.60 9.26 5.15
C ALA A 72 6.08 9.28 5.32
N LEU A 73 5.48 8.10 5.51
CA LEU A 73 4.03 7.88 5.59
C LEU A 73 3.49 7.90 7.03
N ALA A 74 4.34 8.12 8.04
CA ALA A 74 3.94 8.07 9.43
C ALA A 74 2.97 9.21 9.76
N LEU A 75 1.85 8.86 10.41
CA LEU A 75 0.84 9.82 10.86
C LEU A 75 1.28 10.69 12.04
N VAL A 76 2.42 10.37 12.65
CA VAL A 76 2.87 11.04 13.86
C VAL A 76 4.35 11.35 13.76
N ASP A 77 4.71 12.63 13.91
CA ASP A 77 6.08 13.04 14.22
C ASP A 77 6.21 13.13 15.74
N ARG A 78 7.09 12.29 16.30
CA ARG A 78 7.41 12.33 17.72
C ARG A 78 8.47 13.39 17.97
N GLY A 79 8.21 14.25 18.93
CA GLY A 79 9.12 15.27 19.43
C GLY A 79 9.72 14.91 20.79
N PRO A 80 10.24 15.90 21.52
CA PRO A 80 10.94 15.67 22.77
C PRO A 80 10.03 15.26 23.94
N SER A 81 10.62 14.62 24.94
CA SER A 81 9.99 14.44 26.25
C SER A 81 9.70 15.80 26.89
N PRO A 82 8.56 15.98 27.60
CA PRO A 82 8.26 17.20 28.35
C PRO A 82 9.33 17.58 29.39
N THR A 83 10.18 16.63 29.78
CA THR A 83 11.27 16.85 30.73
C THR A 83 12.52 17.49 30.10
N ASP A 84 12.65 17.47 28.77
CA ASP A 84 13.77 18.09 28.06
C ASP A 84 13.43 19.53 27.66
N ALA A 85 13.52 20.45 28.63
CA ALA A 85 13.10 21.84 28.45
C ALA A 85 13.80 22.56 27.28
N ALA A 86 15.06 22.20 26.99
CA ALA A 86 15.82 22.79 25.90
C ALA A 86 15.25 22.38 24.54
N LYS A 87 15.01 21.08 24.32
CA LYS A 87 14.41 20.59 23.08
C LYS A 87 12.94 21.00 22.94
N VAL A 88 12.19 21.03 24.05
CA VAL A 88 10.78 21.48 24.06
C VAL A 88 10.68 22.92 23.55
N LYS A 89 11.58 23.82 23.98
CA LYS A 89 11.58 25.21 23.51
C LYS A 89 11.71 25.31 21.98
N SER A 90 12.68 24.60 21.39
CA SER A 90 12.90 24.59 19.94
C SER A 90 11.72 23.96 19.19
N TRP A 91 11.18 22.85 19.72
CA TRP A 91 10.03 22.15 19.15
C TRP A 91 8.77 23.02 19.16
N THR A 92 8.46 23.68 20.28
CA THR A 92 7.31 24.58 20.40
C THR A 92 7.48 25.82 19.51
N ALA A 93 8.69 26.34 19.34
CA ALA A 93 8.94 27.44 18.39
C ALA A 93 8.59 27.02 16.95
N LEU A 94 9.00 25.80 16.57
CA LEU A 94 8.81 25.23 15.24
C LEU A 94 7.33 24.90 14.95
N TRP A 95 6.68 24.14 15.83
CA TRP A 95 5.35 23.55 15.59
C TRP A 95 4.21 24.24 16.31
N ALA A 96 4.48 25.04 17.35
CA ALA A 96 3.47 25.73 18.16
C ALA A 96 2.17 24.93 18.39
N SER A 97 1.04 25.44 17.89
CA SER A 97 -0.29 24.84 18.07
C SER A 97 -0.52 23.55 17.27
N ALA A 98 0.34 23.19 16.34
CA ALA A 98 0.27 21.90 15.64
C ALA A 98 0.79 20.74 16.49
N SER A 99 1.45 21.03 17.62
CA SER A 99 1.95 20.01 18.52
C SER A 99 1.22 19.98 19.87
N GLU A 100 0.98 18.76 20.35
CA GLU A 100 0.42 18.48 21.67
C GLU A 100 1.20 17.38 22.38
N ALA A 101 1.12 17.31 23.71
CA ALA A 101 1.70 16.21 24.48
C ALA A 101 0.82 14.96 24.38
N ARG A 102 1.41 13.82 24.00
CA ARG A 102 0.68 12.57 23.77
C ARG A 102 1.35 11.39 24.46
N ARG A 103 0.52 10.54 25.08
CA ARG A 103 0.96 9.24 25.63
C ARG A 103 0.85 8.16 24.55
N PHE A 104 1.92 7.39 24.38
CA PHE A 104 1.99 6.29 23.41
C PHE A 104 1.86 4.93 24.10
N LYS A 105 1.73 3.85 23.29
CA LYS A 105 1.53 2.48 23.79
C LYS A 105 2.71 1.95 24.61
N ASP A 106 3.90 2.47 24.36
CA ASP A 106 5.12 2.22 25.13
C ASP A 106 5.12 2.93 26.50
N GLY A 107 4.07 3.70 26.82
CA GLY A 107 3.96 4.48 28.05
C GLY A 107 4.67 5.84 27.99
N ALA A 108 5.44 6.12 26.94
CA ALA A 108 6.17 7.38 26.79
C ALA A 108 5.18 8.53 26.57
N ILE A 109 5.45 9.66 27.24
CA ILE A 109 4.76 10.93 27.02
C ILE A 109 5.75 11.84 26.33
N VAL A 110 5.44 12.24 25.09
CA VAL A 110 6.27 13.15 24.30
C VAL A 110 5.40 14.20 23.63
N HIS A 111 5.97 15.34 23.28
CA HIS A 111 5.34 16.23 22.31
C HIS A 111 5.23 15.52 20.97
N ALA A 112 4.15 15.74 20.23
CA ALA A 112 3.94 15.12 18.92
C ALA A 112 3.14 16.04 18.01
N VAL A 113 3.35 15.89 16.70
CA VAL A 113 2.46 16.42 15.66
C VAL A 113 1.70 15.24 15.06
N VAL A 114 0.39 15.35 14.95
CA VAL A 114 -0.47 14.31 14.39
C VAL A 114 -1.04 14.80 13.06
N TRP A 115 -0.77 14.05 12.01
CA TRP A 115 -1.23 14.34 10.66
C TRP A 115 -2.55 13.66 10.39
N ASP A 116 -3.44 14.36 9.70
CA ASP A 116 -4.68 13.79 9.19
C ASP A 116 -4.50 13.41 7.72
N ALA A 117 -4.50 12.09 7.48
CA ALA A 117 -4.43 11.53 6.13
C ALA A 117 -5.04 10.12 6.11
N PRO A 118 -6.04 9.88 5.24
CA PRO A 118 -6.45 8.53 4.88
C PRO A 118 -5.26 7.68 4.44
N ALA A 119 -5.32 6.36 4.66
CA ALA A 119 -4.22 5.45 4.33
C ALA A 119 -3.72 5.61 2.88
N ALA A 120 -4.66 5.81 1.94
CA ALA A 120 -4.41 6.02 0.52
C ALA A 120 -3.55 7.25 0.19
N THR A 121 -3.61 8.30 1.03
CA THR A 121 -3.00 9.61 0.75
C THR A 121 -1.91 9.98 1.75
N ARG A 122 -1.44 9.04 2.58
CA ARG A 122 -0.36 9.27 3.55
C ARG A 122 0.96 9.73 2.91
N HIS A 123 1.17 9.43 1.64
CA HIS A 123 2.34 9.91 0.90
C HIS A 123 2.37 11.45 0.76
N ASN A 124 1.23 12.12 0.94
CA ASN A 124 1.14 13.59 0.92
C ASN A 124 1.50 14.24 2.27
N ILE A 125 1.77 13.49 3.34
CA ILE A 125 2.08 14.06 4.66
C ILE A 125 3.34 14.94 4.61
N ALA A 126 4.38 14.54 3.88
CA ALA A 126 5.56 15.38 3.71
C ALA A 126 5.25 16.75 3.07
N LEU A 127 4.29 16.80 2.14
CA LEU A 127 3.81 18.05 1.56
C LEU A 127 2.97 18.86 2.54
N GLN A 128 2.11 18.22 3.33
CA GLN A 128 1.35 18.89 4.40
C GLN A 128 2.30 19.56 5.41
N ALA A 129 3.33 18.83 5.83
CA ALA A 129 4.35 19.34 6.74
C ALA A 129 5.14 20.51 6.15
N SER A 130 5.62 20.39 4.91
CA SER A 130 6.30 21.49 4.21
C SER A 130 5.42 22.74 4.09
N ARG A 131 4.15 22.58 3.71
CA ARG A 131 3.19 23.68 3.62
C ARG A 131 2.99 24.38 4.97
N TYR A 132 2.84 23.61 6.04
CA TYR A 132 2.70 24.15 7.39
C TYR A 132 3.93 24.98 7.78
N LEU A 133 5.14 24.42 7.62
CA LEU A 133 6.39 25.06 8.01
C LEU A 133 6.63 26.34 7.21
N LEU A 134 6.52 26.29 5.88
CA LEU A 134 6.72 27.44 5.01
C LEU A 134 5.69 28.55 5.26
N HIS A 135 4.43 28.18 5.49
CA HIS A 135 3.40 29.16 5.81
C HIS A 135 3.68 29.86 7.13
N ARG A 136 3.98 29.08 8.17
CA ARG A 136 4.19 29.59 9.53
C ARG A 136 5.42 30.50 9.63
N HIS A 137 6.54 30.09 9.03
CA HIS A 137 7.83 30.74 9.26
C HIS A 137 8.24 31.72 8.15
N MET A 138 7.62 31.63 6.96
CA MET A 138 7.97 32.46 5.80
C MET A 138 6.75 33.15 5.14
N GLY A 139 5.54 32.92 5.64
CA GLY A 139 4.32 33.53 5.11
C GLY A 139 3.94 33.05 3.71
N VAL A 140 4.55 31.96 3.22
CA VAL A 140 4.21 31.38 1.92
C VAL A 140 2.80 30.81 1.99
N ARG A 141 1.93 31.14 1.03
CA ARG A 141 0.57 30.58 1.04
C ARG A 141 0.66 29.09 0.71
N PRO A 142 -0.06 28.20 1.42
CA PRO A 142 -0.03 26.77 1.13
C PRO A 142 -0.37 26.41 -0.33
N ALA A 143 -1.20 27.24 -0.99
CA ALA A 143 -1.56 27.10 -2.40
C ALA A 143 -0.41 27.40 -3.38
N ASP A 144 0.59 28.19 -2.98
CA ASP A 144 1.77 28.49 -3.80
C ASP A 144 2.82 27.36 -3.72
N VAL A 145 2.68 26.45 -2.74
CA VAL A 145 3.53 25.26 -2.62
C VAL A 145 2.92 24.12 -3.43
N VAL A 146 3.42 23.96 -4.65
CA VAL A 146 3.06 22.88 -5.58
C VAL A 146 4.05 21.72 -5.44
N SER A 147 3.58 20.49 -5.65
CA SER A 147 4.41 19.29 -5.56
C SER A 147 4.00 18.25 -6.59
N THR A 148 4.95 17.41 -6.96
CA THR A 148 4.72 16.19 -7.73
C THR A 148 4.24 15.03 -6.84
N LEU A 149 4.37 15.13 -5.50
CA LEU A 149 3.78 14.18 -4.56
C LEU A 149 2.26 14.18 -4.73
N GLY A 150 1.67 12.99 -4.86
CA GLY A 150 0.25 12.82 -5.16
C GLY A 150 -0.14 13.13 -6.61
N GLY A 151 0.80 13.52 -7.48
CA GLY A 151 0.52 13.81 -8.89
C GLY A 151 -0.02 12.60 -9.67
N PHE A 152 0.26 11.39 -9.19
CA PHE A 152 -0.25 10.14 -9.76
C PHE A 152 -1.56 9.66 -9.11
N ASP A 153 -2.04 10.28 -8.03
CA ASP A 153 -3.26 9.85 -7.32
C ASP A 153 -4.50 9.79 -8.23
N PRO A 154 -4.73 10.74 -9.16
CA PRO A 154 -5.87 10.65 -10.07
C PRO A 154 -5.79 9.43 -11.00
N VAL A 155 -4.58 9.03 -11.40
CA VAL A 155 -4.35 7.86 -12.28
C VAL A 155 -4.41 6.55 -11.50
N LEU A 156 -4.00 6.58 -10.23
CA LEU A 156 -4.03 5.44 -9.31
C LEU A 156 -5.34 5.36 -8.52
N SER A 157 -6.37 6.10 -8.92
CA SER A 157 -7.68 6.05 -8.29
C SER A 157 -8.33 4.69 -8.59
N ALA A 158 -8.59 3.92 -7.53
CA ALA A 158 -9.19 2.60 -7.67
C ALA A 158 -10.58 2.69 -8.34
N PRO A 159 -10.88 1.82 -9.31
CA PRO A 159 -12.23 1.73 -9.87
C PRO A 159 -13.25 1.33 -8.78
N ALA A 160 -14.54 1.57 -9.07
CA ALA A 160 -15.61 1.21 -8.15
C ALA A 160 -15.56 -0.27 -7.75
N GLY A 161 -15.59 -0.54 -6.44
CA GLY A 161 -15.53 -1.90 -5.89
C GLY A 161 -14.12 -2.48 -5.77
N MET A 162 -13.07 -1.74 -6.16
CA MET A 162 -11.67 -2.12 -5.92
C MET A 162 -11.04 -1.24 -4.83
N GLY A 163 -10.02 -1.79 -4.16
CA GLY A 163 -9.21 -1.10 -3.17
C GLY A 163 -7.86 -0.71 -3.75
N LEU A 164 -6.95 -0.26 -2.88
CA LEU A 164 -5.56 0.00 -3.24
C LEU A 164 -4.68 -1.02 -2.55
N SER A 165 -3.75 -1.64 -3.30
CA SER A 165 -2.80 -2.65 -2.82
C SER A 165 -2.30 -2.36 -1.40
N HIS A 166 -1.58 -1.25 -1.23
CA HIS A 166 -0.96 -0.83 0.03
C HIS A 166 -1.91 -0.57 1.22
N THR A 167 -3.23 -0.51 0.98
CA THR A 167 -4.24 -0.35 2.03
C THR A 167 -5.05 -1.61 2.28
N SER A 168 -5.18 -2.49 1.30
CA SER A 168 -6.01 -3.70 1.34
C SER A 168 -5.24 -4.94 1.83
N SER A 169 -3.90 -4.98 1.69
CA SER A 169 -3.10 -6.16 2.06
C SER A 169 -3.36 -6.69 3.48
N PRO A 170 -3.51 -5.87 4.54
CA PRO A 170 -3.77 -6.39 5.89
C PRO A 170 -5.09 -7.13 6.04
N SER A 171 -6.20 -6.62 5.47
CA SER A 171 -7.50 -7.28 5.55
C SER A 171 -7.56 -8.52 4.66
N LEU A 172 -6.93 -8.47 3.49
CA LEU A 172 -6.81 -9.59 2.56
C LEU A 172 -6.01 -10.75 3.18
N ASN A 173 -4.83 -10.46 3.75
CA ASN A 173 -3.99 -11.44 4.44
C ASN A 173 -4.75 -12.10 5.59
N LYS A 174 -5.41 -11.30 6.44
CA LYS A 174 -6.23 -11.82 7.54
C LYS A 174 -7.35 -12.74 7.04
N ALA A 175 -8.04 -12.37 5.97
CA ALA A 175 -9.12 -13.17 5.40
C ALA A 175 -8.60 -14.51 4.85
N PHE A 176 -7.43 -14.51 4.20
CA PHE A 176 -6.81 -15.74 3.73
C PHE A 176 -6.30 -16.60 4.89
N ASP A 177 -5.66 -16.02 5.91
CA ASP A 177 -5.20 -16.77 7.09
C ASP A 177 -6.36 -17.51 7.77
N GLN A 178 -7.52 -16.87 7.88
CA GLN A 178 -8.75 -17.47 8.38
C GLN A 178 -9.21 -18.66 7.52
N LEU A 179 -9.25 -18.50 6.19
CA LEU A 179 -9.62 -19.58 5.27
C LEU A 179 -8.60 -20.73 5.33
N SER A 180 -7.31 -20.39 5.34
CA SER A 180 -6.19 -21.33 5.37
C SER A 180 -6.20 -22.16 6.65
N ALA A 181 -6.49 -21.54 7.80
CA ALA A 181 -6.68 -22.23 9.07
C ALA A 181 -7.93 -23.12 9.06
N ALA A 182 -9.04 -22.63 8.49
CA ALA A 182 -10.29 -23.37 8.38
C ALA A 182 -10.12 -24.64 7.53
N ILE A 183 -9.47 -24.54 6.38
CA ILE A 183 -9.17 -25.66 5.47
C ILE A 183 -8.28 -26.71 6.16
N ARG A 184 -7.21 -26.28 6.86
CA ARG A 184 -6.33 -27.23 7.57
C ARG A 184 -6.98 -27.89 8.78
N GLY A 185 -7.98 -27.25 9.37
CA GLY A 185 -8.74 -27.76 10.50
C GLY A 185 -10.00 -28.52 10.11
N LEU A 186 -10.11 -28.99 8.86
CA LEU A 186 -11.20 -29.87 8.42
C LEU A 186 -10.90 -31.30 8.81
N ASP A 187 -11.88 -31.92 9.47
CA ASP A 187 -11.91 -33.36 9.67
C ASP A 187 -12.78 -34.02 8.59
N ASP A 188 -12.61 -35.34 8.39
CA ASP A 188 -13.46 -36.14 7.49
C ASP A 188 -13.33 -35.79 5.98
N ILE A 189 -12.10 -35.48 5.56
CA ILE A 189 -11.70 -35.35 4.14
C ILE A 189 -10.90 -36.59 3.66
N PRO A 190 -10.97 -36.97 2.36
CA PRO A 190 -10.41 -38.24 1.89
C PRO A 190 -8.88 -38.35 1.94
N LEU A 191 -8.20 -37.21 1.89
CA LEU A 191 -6.75 -37.07 2.03
C LEU A 191 -6.45 -35.86 2.89
N SER A 192 -5.43 -35.96 3.73
CA SER A 192 -4.96 -34.83 4.54
C SER A 192 -4.35 -33.74 3.67
N ILE A 193 -4.46 -32.50 4.13
CA ILE A 193 -3.93 -31.32 3.45
C ILE A 193 -2.52 -31.02 3.98
N LEU A 194 -1.53 -31.06 3.09
CA LEU A 194 -0.14 -30.74 3.39
C LEU A 194 0.13 -29.24 3.37
N ALA A 195 -0.41 -28.54 2.37
CA ALA A 195 -0.16 -27.11 2.18
C ALA A 195 -1.38 -26.40 1.59
N VAL A 196 -1.52 -25.12 1.98
CA VAL A 196 -2.49 -24.18 1.42
C VAL A 196 -1.74 -22.87 1.22
N SER A 197 -1.49 -22.51 -0.04
CA SER A 197 -0.58 -21.42 -0.42
C SER A 197 -1.27 -20.47 -1.38
N VAL A 198 -1.14 -19.16 -1.14
CA VAL A 198 -1.61 -18.13 -2.06
C VAL A 198 -0.87 -18.18 -3.39
N THR A 199 -1.56 -17.86 -4.48
CA THR A 199 -0.97 -17.74 -5.82
C THR A 199 -1.32 -16.44 -6.53
N SER A 200 -2.23 -15.65 -5.96
CA SER A 200 -2.64 -14.36 -6.52
C SER A 200 -1.58 -13.27 -6.33
N PRO A 201 -1.35 -12.40 -7.33
CA PRO A 201 -0.43 -11.26 -7.22
C PRO A 201 -0.83 -10.26 -6.11
N ALA A 202 -2.10 -10.29 -5.66
CA ALA A 202 -2.60 -9.45 -4.57
C ALA A 202 -1.92 -9.70 -3.22
N PHE A 203 -1.27 -10.86 -3.03
CA PHE A 203 -0.49 -11.18 -1.83
C PHE A 203 0.98 -10.82 -1.92
N ALA A 204 1.45 -10.40 -3.10
CA ALA A 204 2.82 -9.95 -3.35
C ALA A 204 2.88 -8.43 -3.61
N ASP A 205 1.80 -7.70 -3.30
CA ASP A 205 1.61 -6.28 -3.60
C ASP A 205 1.75 -5.94 -5.10
N LEU A 206 1.57 -6.93 -5.99
CA LEU A 206 1.67 -6.79 -7.46
C LEU A 206 0.33 -6.55 -8.15
N GLU A 207 -0.78 -6.57 -7.40
CA GLU A 207 -2.09 -6.19 -7.90
C GLU A 207 -2.40 -4.74 -7.44
N PRO A 208 -2.41 -3.74 -8.34
CA PRO A 208 -2.66 -2.35 -7.95
C PRO A 208 -4.06 -2.15 -7.33
N PHE A 209 -5.06 -2.90 -7.81
CA PHE A 209 -6.46 -2.71 -7.47
C PHE A 209 -7.12 -4.02 -7.00
N PRO A 210 -6.73 -4.55 -5.83
CA PRO A 210 -7.35 -5.77 -5.29
C PRO A 210 -8.85 -5.52 -5.03
N PRO A 211 -9.72 -6.54 -5.12
CA PRO A 211 -11.15 -6.37 -4.86
C PRO A 211 -11.39 -5.84 -3.44
N MET A 212 -12.44 -5.04 -3.26
CA MET A 212 -12.93 -4.70 -1.92
C MET A 212 -13.73 -5.86 -1.33
N PRO A 213 -13.72 -6.02 0.00
CA PRO A 213 -14.58 -6.99 0.66
C PRO A 213 -16.05 -6.64 0.44
N VAL A 214 -16.86 -7.65 0.14
CA VAL A 214 -18.30 -7.54 -0.06
C VAL A 214 -19.06 -8.17 1.11
N LEU A 215 -20.38 -7.96 1.14
CA LEU A 215 -21.25 -8.64 2.10
C LEU A 215 -21.21 -10.16 1.88
N PRO A 216 -21.39 -10.97 2.94
CA PRO A 216 -21.51 -12.42 2.80
C PRO A 216 -22.58 -12.81 1.77
N GLY A 217 -22.25 -13.74 0.88
CA GLY A 217 -23.11 -14.21 -0.21
C GLY A 217 -23.20 -13.29 -1.43
N ALA A 218 -22.68 -12.05 -1.36
CA ALA A 218 -22.59 -11.20 -2.53
C ALA A 218 -21.49 -11.70 -3.49
N PRO A 219 -21.71 -11.61 -4.82
CA PRO A 219 -20.66 -11.92 -5.78
C PRO A 219 -19.50 -10.92 -5.61
N PRO A 220 -18.28 -11.33 -5.95
CA PRO A 220 -17.15 -10.44 -5.84
C PRO A 220 -17.24 -9.35 -6.94
N PRO A 221 -16.56 -8.20 -6.79
CA PRO A 221 -16.69 -7.07 -7.73
C PRO A 221 -16.41 -7.48 -9.19
N GLN A 222 -17.03 -6.82 -10.16
CA GLN A 222 -16.74 -7.14 -11.56
C GLN A 222 -15.37 -6.60 -11.97
N GLY A 223 -14.64 -7.36 -12.80
CA GLY A 223 -13.40 -6.89 -13.43
C GLY A 223 -12.13 -6.98 -12.56
N HIS A 224 -12.19 -7.50 -11.34
CA HIS A 224 -10.98 -7.80 -10.58
C HIS A 224 -10.41 -9.18 -10.97
N PRO A 225 -9.08 -9.38 -10.89
CA PRO A 225 -8.50 -10.70 -11.04
C PRO A 225 -8.82 -11.60 -9.85
N PRO A 226 -9.01 -12.91 -10.06
CA PRO A 226 -9.38 -13.83 -8.98
C PRO A 226 -8.31 -13.87 -7.89
N LEU A 227 -8.75 -13.96 -6.64
CA LEU A 227 -7.88 -14.19 -5.50
C LEU A 227 -7.58 -15.69 -5.39
N THR A 228 -6.59 -16.15 -6.15
CA THR A 228 -6.27 -17.57 -6.28
C THR A 228 -5.38 -18.12 -5.16
N PHE A 229 -5.58 -19.39 -4.84
CA PHE A 229 -4.70 -20.20 -3.99
C PHE A 229 -4.62 -21.65 -4.48
N ALA A 230 -3.59 -22.36 -4.04
CA ALA A 230 -3.36 -23.77 -4.33
C ALA A 230 -3.36 -24.60 -3.04
N MET A 231 -3.93 -25.79 -3.14
CA MET A 231 -3.96 -26.80 -2.09
C MET A 231 -3.12 -28.00 -2.52
N GLN A 232 -2.27 -28.49 -1.63
CA GLN A 232 -1.51 -29.71 -1.82
C GLN A 232 -1.99 -30.75 -0.80
N PHE A 233 -2.37 -31.91 -1.30
CA PHE A 233 -2.74 -33.07 -0.50
C PHE A 233 -1.57 -34.01 -0.32
N GLU A 234 -1.68 -34.93 0.63
CA GLU A 234 -0.77 -36.07 0.74
C GLU A 234 -0.67 -36.85 -0.57
N SER A 235 0.51 -37.43 -0.82
CA SER A 235 0.75 -38.24 -2.01
C SER A 235 -0.18 -39.46 -2.03
N SER A 236 -0.85 -39.69 -3.15
CA SER A 236 -1.71 -40.85 -3.36
C SER A 236 -1.46 -41.44 -4.73
N GLY A 237 -1.29 -42.76 -4.82
CA GLY A 237 -1.21 -43.45 -6.12
C GLY A 237 -2.56 -43.62 -6.83
N LYS A 238 -3.65 -43.06 -6.28
CA LYS A 238 -5.02 -43.20 -6.79
C LYS A 238 -5.46 -42.04 -7.70
N TRP A 239 -4.59 -41.08 -7.96
CA TRP A 239 -4.88 -40.00 -8.90
C TRP A 239 -4.89 -40.56 -10.33
N PRO A 240 -5.94 -40.32 -11.13
CA PRO A 240 -5.98 -40.79 -12.51
C PRO A 240 -4.95 -40.09 -13.39
N ASP A 241 -4.34 -40.83 -14.32
CA ASP A 241 -3.47 -40.25 -15.36
C ASP A 241 -4.30 -39.57 -16.48
N ASP A 242 -5.52 -40.03 -16.74
CA ASP A 242 -6.44 -39.41 -17.72
C ASP A 242 -6.95 -38.05 -17.23
N GLY A 243 -6.84 -37.02 -18.07
CA GLY A 243 -7.18 -35.65 -17.70
C GLY A 243 -8.66 -35.45 -17.35
N LYS A 244 -9.59 -36.14 -18.03
CA LYS A 244 -11.03 -36.04 -17.73
C LYS A 244 -11.36 -36.69 -16.39
N ALA A 245 -10.82 -37.89 -16.14
CA ALA A 245 -10.94 -38.58 -14.87
C ALA A 245 -10.31 -37.78 -13.73
N LEU A 246 -9.12 -37.20 -13.93
CA LEU A 246 -8.45 -36.34 -12.94
C LEU A 246 -9.33 -35.13 -12.59
N LYS A 247 -9.92 -34.47 -13.58
CA LYS A 247 -10.84 -33.35 -13.37
C LYS A 247 -12.07 -33.77 -12.56
N ALA A 248 -12.66 -34.92 -12.87
CA ALA A 248 -13.79 -35.47 -12.11
C ALA A 248 -13.42 -35.77 -10.66
N VAL A 249 -12.26 -36.38 -10.41
CA VAL A 249 -11.77 -36.65 -9.05
C VAL A 249 -11.51 -35.34 -8.30
N LYS A 250 -10.83 -34.35 -8.92
CA LYS A 250 -10.65 -33.03 -8.30
C LYS A 250 -11.98 -32.37 -7.95
N THR A 251 -12.98 -32.45 -8.84
CA THR A 251 -14.33 -31.93 -8.58
C THR A 251 -14.97 -32.60 -7.38
N ALA A 252 -14.86 -33.93 -7.25
CA ALA A 252 -15.36 -34.65 -6.09
C ALA A 252 -14.68 -34.22 -4.78
N PHE A 253 -13.37 -33.96 -4.81
CA PHE A 253 -12.65 -33.37 -3.68
C PHE A 253 -13.16 -31.97 -3.33
N TYR A 254 -13.38 -31.10 -4.33
CA TYR A 254 -13.95 -29.77 -4.10
C TYR A 254 -15.33 -29.83 -3.48
N LEU A 255 -16.22 -30.73 -3.96
CA LEU A 255 -17.54 -30.94 -3.36
C LEU A 255 -17.46 -31.35 -1.90
N ARG A 256 -16.52 -32.25 -1.57
CA ARG A 256 -16.33 -32.69 -0.19
C ARG A 256 -15.76 -31.58 0.69
N LEU A 257 -14.78 -30.83 0.20
CA LEU A 257 -14.24 -29.66 0.91
C LEU A 257 -15.32 -28.61 1.16
N ALA A 258 -16.14 -28.30 0.16
CA ALA A 258 -17.24 -27.33 0.28
C ALA A 258 -18.22 -27.74 1.38
N SER A 259 -18.72 -28.98 1.36
CA SER A 259 -19.62 -29.50 2.41
C SER A 259 -18.98 -29.42 3.80
N ALA A 260 -17.70 -29.81 3.94
CA ALA A 260 -17.02 -29.74 5.23
C ALA A 260 -16.79 -28.29 5.73
N LEU A 261 -16.43 -27.37 4.83
CA LEU A 261 -16.26 -25.95 5.15
C LEU A 261 -17.57 -25.29 5.56
N GLU A 262 -18.67 -25.60 4.88
CA GLU A 262 -19.99 -25.09 5.18
C GLU A 262 -20.51 -25.62 6.51
N GLU A 263 -20.43 -26.95 6.73
CA GLU A 263 -20.94 -27.61 7.93
C GLU A 263 -20.12 -27.24 9.18
N GLN A 264 -18.79 -27.34 9.10
CA GLN A 264 -17.92 -27.24 10.28
C GLN A 264 -17.44 -25.80 10.56
N LYS A 265 -17.31 -24.98 9.51
CA LYS A 265 -16.67 -23.65 9.60
C LYS A 265 -17.58 -22.50 9.17
N GLN A 266 -18.79 -22.79 8.67
CA GLN A 266 -19.76 -21.79 8.20
C GLN A 266 -19.18 -20.89 7.09
N ILE A 267 -18.31 -21.45 6.24
CA ILE A 267 -17.70 -20.76 5.09
C ILE A 267 -18.51 -21.09 3.84
N MET A 268 -19.08 -20.05 3.22
CA MET A 268 -19.84 -20.22 1.98
C MET A 268 -18.94 -20.64 0.84
N CYS A 269 -19.35 -21.69 0.11
CA CYS A 269 -18.58 -22.24 -0.99
C CYS A 269 -19.41 -22.34 -2.28
N GLU A 270 -18.74 -22.27 -3.42
CA GLU A 270 -19.29 -22.63 -4.73
C GLU A 270 -18.27 -23.55 -5.42
N VAL A 271 -18.72 -24.69 -5.94
CA VAL A 271 -17.83 -25.63 -6.63
C VAL A 271 -17.99 -25.51 -8.13
N ARG A 272 -16.85 -25.38 -8.82
CA ARG A 272 -16.75 -25.48 -10.27
C ARG A 272 -15.94 -26.72 -10.66
N PRO A 273 -16.05 -27.20 -11.90
CA PRO A 273 -15.34 -28.41 -12.34
C PRO A 273 -13.80 -28.37 -12.19
N ASP A 274 -13.22 -27.20 -11.98
CA ASP A 274 -11.77 -26.97 -11.90
C ASP A 274 -11.33 -26.23 -10.63
N ALA A 275 -12.25 -25.70 -9.83
CA ALA A 275 -11.93 -24.89 -8.67
C ALA A 275 -12.98 -24.96 -7.55
N LEU A 276 -12.53 -24.65 -6.33
CA LEU A 276 -13.35 -24.36 -5.17
C LEU A 276 -13.36 -22.84 -4.96
N LEU A 277 -14.53 -22.21 -4.99
CA LEU A 277 -14.69 -20.83 -4.57
C LEU A 277 -15.10 -20.83 -3.10
N ALA A 278 -14.42 -20.04 -2.26
CA ALA A 278 -14.72 -19.94 -0.84
C ALA A 278 -14.70 -18.47 -0.39
N GLN A 279 -15.72 -18.05 0.36
CA GLN A 279 -15.81 -16.68 0.86
C GLN A 279 -15.29 -16.57 2.29
N SER A 280 -14.31 -15.69 2.52
CA SER A 280 -13.75 -15.40 3.85
C SER A 280 -13.43 -13.92 3.98
N GLY A 281 -13.81 -13.30 5.11
CA GLY A 281 -13.57 -11.88 5.37
C GLY A 281 -14.15 -10.92 4.33
N GLY A 282 -15.22 -11.34 3.62
CA GLY A 282 -15.82 -10.58 2.51
C GLY A 282 -15.11 -10.73 1.16
N TYR A 283 -14.03 -11.52 1.09
CA TYR A 283 -13.31 -11.82 -0.15
C TYR A 283 -13.69 -13.21 -0.68
N THR A 284 -13.73 -13.35 -2.00
CA THR A 284 -13.94 -14.65 -2.66
C THR A 284 -12.61 -15.18 -3.16
N PHE A 285 -12.18 -16.31 -2.61
CA PHE A 285 -10.94 -17.00 -2.98
C PHE A 285 -11.22 -18.15 -3.93
N VAL A 286 -10.35 -18.33 -4.92
CA VAL A 286 -10.45 -19.40 -5.93
C VAL A 286 -9.33 -20.42 -5.69
N GLY A 287 -9.69 -21.54 -5.09
CA GLY A 287 -8.79 -22.63 -4.72
C GLY A 287 -8.68 -23.69 -5.80
N THR A 288 -7.45 -24.18 -6.03
CA THR A 288 -7.18 -25.29 -6.95
C THR A 288 -6.36 -26.37 -6.28
N ILE A 289 -6.56 -27.64 -6.66
CA ILE A 289 -5.72 -28.74 -6.20
C ILE A 289 -4.48 -28.82 -7.08
N HIS A 290 -3.32 -28.56 -6.47
CA HIS A 290 -2.03 -28.87 -7.06
C HIS A 290 -1.78 -30.37 -6.98
N HIS A 291 -1.56 -30.98 -8.14
CA HIS A 291 -1.17 -32.37 -8.26
C HIS A 291 0.03 -32.41 -9.19
N GLU A 292 1.14 -32.97 -8.72
CA GLU A 292 2.33 -33.18 -9.54
C GLU A 292 2.05 -34.33 -10.51
N PRO A 293 1.99 -34.09 -11.83
CA PRO A 293 1.70 -35.16 -12.78
C PRO A 293 2.80 -36.23 -12.71
N THR A 294 2.41 -37.48 -12.88
CA THR A 294 3.35 -38.54 -13.26
C THR A 294 4.12 -38.13 -14.51
N ARG A 295 5.41 -38.48 -14.58
CA ARG A 295 6.29 -38.11 -15.72
C ARG A 295 5.72 -38.51 -17.09
N VAL A 296 4.85 -39.51 -17.14
CA VAL A 296 4.17 -40.01 -18.34
C VAL A 296 3.07 -39.05 -18.79
N ALA A 297 2.17 -38.64 -17.89
CA ALA A 297 1.09 -37.69 -18.19
C ALA A 297 1.63 -36.29 -18.58
N ALA A 298 2.77 -35.87 -18.00
CA ALA A 298 3.43 -34.61 -18.38
C ALA A 298 4.02 -34.63 -19.82
N ALA A 299 4.41 -35.82 -20.31
CA ALA A 299 4.91 -35.99 -21.67
C ALA A 299 3.76 -36.04 -22.70
N GLU A 300 2.66 -36.72 -22.36
CA GLU A 300 1.46 -36.81 -23.21
C GLU A 300 0.76 -35.45 -23.37
N GLY A 301 0.62 -34.67 -22.28
CA GLY A 301 0.05 -33.32 -22.36
C GLY A 301 0.87 -32.31 -23.20
N ARG A 302 2.18 -32.55 -23.37
CA ARG A 302 3.02 -31.78 -24.32
C ARG A 302 2.81 -32.20 -25.76
N ALA A 303 2.47 -33.46 -26.02
CA ALA A 303 2.21 -33.97 -27.35
C ALA A 303 0.85 -33.48 -27.88
N ASP A 304 -0.20 -33.47 -27.04
CA ASP A 304 -1.53 -32.98 -27.42
C ASP A 304 -1.57 -31.46 -27.65
N GLY A 305 -0.70 -30.69 -26.97
CA GLY A 305 -0.58 -29.23 -27.17
C GLY A 305 0.15 -28.82 -28.46
N GLN A 306 0.79 -29.75 -29.18
CA GLN A 306 1.45 -29.50 -30.48
C GLN A 306 0.61 -29.96 -31.68
N GLY A 307 -0.61 -30.46 -31.44
CA GLY A 307 -1.45 -31.11 -32.45
C GLY A 307 -2.67 -30.31 -32.91
N THR A 308 -2.68 -28.97 -32.83
CA THR A 308 -3.76 -28.15 -33.41
C THR A 308 -3.22 -26.80 -33.91
N ASP A 309 -2.28 -26.84 -34.85
CA ASP A 309 -1.96 -25.72 -35.76
C ASP A 309 -1.63 -26.34 -37.12
N GLY A 310 -2.68 -26.63 -37.90
CA GLY A 310 -2.51 -27.25 -39.20
C GLY A 310 -3.78 -27.87 -39.78
N GLN A 311 -4.75 -27.03 -40.10
CA GLN A 311 -5.48 -27.06 -41.39
C GLN A 311 -6.38 -25.84 -41.54
#